data_AF-X0SNE8-F1
#
_entry.id   AF-X0SNE8-F1
#
_cell.length_a   1.000
_cell.length_b   1.000
_cell.length_c   1.000
_cell.angle_alpha   90.00
_cell.angle_beta   90.00
_cell.angle_gamma   90.00
#
_symmetry.space_group_name_H-M   'P 1'
#
loop_
_entity.id
_entity.type
_entity.pdbx_description
1 polymer ?
#
loop_
_entity_poly.entity_id
_entity_poly.type
_entity_poly.pdbx_seq_one_letter_code
_entity_poly.pdbx_strand_id
1 'polypeptide(L)'
;MADIHTYFVVERKNIGSGNWAALVALFEAMGMQYSKFPCFNNHDRTRLDGDAVIYESKFDTEEVSIAAFKQLLADEFGVDVADIGDVQDTADYAGIGTTTWVFTYGGVDRFLIERFGGGEASWMQSGDEARGYLKLNSVEWEPEEV
;
A
#
# COMPACT_ATOMS: atom_id res chain seq x y z
N MET A 1 -12.58 6.17 18.13
CA MET A 1 -12.64 5.63 16.75
C MET A 1 -11.96 4.28 16.76
N ALA A 2 -12.29 3.39 15.83
CA ALA A 2 -11.65 2.09 15.76
C ALA A 2 -10.34 2.25 14.97
N ASP A 3 -9.24 1.71 15.48
CA ASP A 3 -7.98 1.74 14.75
C ASP A 3 -7.88 0.47 13.88
N ILE A 4 -7.50 0.60 12.61
CA ILE A 4 -7.14 -0.53 11.74
C ILE A 4 -5.65 -0.77 11.87
N HIS A 5 -5.25 -1.91 12.41
CA HIS A 5 -3.86 -2.38 12.38
C HIS A 5 -3.72 -3.47 11.32
N THR A 6 -3.03 -3.16 10.22
CA THR A 6 -2.94 -4.01 9.03
C THR A 6 -1.57 -3.89 8.38
N TYR A 7 -1.24 -4.86 7.54
CA TYR A 7 -0.16 -4.75 6.56
C TYR A 7 -0.73 -4.34 5.20
N PHE A 8 0.04 -3.57 4.43
CA PHE A 8 -0.21 -3.35 3.01
C PHE A 8 1.10 -3.27 2.24
N VAL A 9 1.08 -3.60 0.95
CA VAL A 9 2.20 -3.37 0.03
C VAL A 9 1.82 -2.27 -0.95
N VAL A 10 2.77 -1.40 -1.28
CA VAL A 10 2.67 -0.48 -2.41
C VAL A 10 3.69 -0.94 -3.45
N GLU A 11 3.23 -1.19 -4.67
CA GLU A 11 4.10 -1.62 -5.78
C GLU A 11 4.04 -0.69 -6.97
N ARG A 12 5.22 -0.37 -7.49
CA ARG A 12 5.41 0.40 -8.71
C ARG A 12 4.97 -0.40 -9.93
N LYS A 13 4.26 0.25 -10.87
CA LYS A 13 3.99 -0.28 -12.21
C LYS A 13 4.60 0.63 -13.29
N ASN A 14 3.86 1.60 -13.83
CA ASN A 14 4.34 2.51 -14.88
C ASN A 14 4.46 3.97 -14.41
N ILE A 15 4.75 4.19 -13.13
CA ILE A 15 5.08 5.50 -12.57
C ILE A 15 6.58 5.79 -12.73
N GLY A 16 6.92 7.04 -13.09
CA GLY A 16 8.31 7.47 -13.23
C GLY A 16 9.04 7.47 -11.88
N SER A 17 10.36 7.26 -11.87
CA SER A 17 11.14 7.10 -10.63
C SER A 17 11.06 8.31 -9.68
N GLY A 18 11.00 9.53 -10.20
CA GLY A 18 10.80 10.74 -9.39
C GLY A 18 9.45 10.75 -8.68
N ASN A 19 8.36 10.43 -9.39
CA ASN A 19 7.03 10.35 -8.82
C ASN A 19 6.87 9.14 -7.88
N TRP A 20 7.59 8.04 -8.15
CA TRP A 20 7.67 6.90 -7.24
C TRP A 20 8.31 7.27 -5.90
N ALA A 21 9.45 7.98 -5.94
CA ALA A 21 10.10 8.45 -4.71
C ALA A 21 9.20 9.40 -3.90
N ALA A 22 8.47 10.30 -4.57
CA ALA A 22 7.48 11.17 -3.91
C ALA A 22 6.34 10.36 -3.29
N LEU A 23 5.82 9.35 -4.01
CA LEU A 23 4.79 8.45 -3.49
C LEU A 23 5.27 7.69 -2.25
N VAL A 24 6.46 7.09 -2.29
CA VAL A 24 7.01 6.36 -1.13
C VAL A 24 7.18 7.30 0.06
N ALA A 25 7.75 8.49 -0.15
CA ALA A 25 7.90 9.49 0.92
C ALA A 25 6.54 9.92 1.51
N LEU A 26 5.50 10.03 0.68
CA LEU A 26 4.14 10.32 1.12
C LEU A 26 3.60 9.21 2.05
N PHE A 27 3.79 7.93 1.70
CA PHE A 27 3.38 6.79 2.53
C PHE A 27 4.21 6.67 3.82
N GLU A 28 5.52 6.91 3.76
CA GLU A 28 6.39 6.95 4.94
C GLU A 28 6.00 8.07 5.91
N ALA A 29 5.52 9.21 5.39
CA ALA A 29 5.04 10.33 6.20
C ALA A 29 3.65 10.09 6.85
N MET A 30 2.88 9.10 6.37
CA MET A 30 1.68 8.63 7.08
C MET A 30 2.15 7.97 8.38
N GLY A 31 1.82 8.54 9.54
CA GLY A 31 2.49 8.14 10.79
C GLY A 31 2.79 9.23 11.79
N MET A 32 3.12 10.44 11.33
CA MET A 32 3.42 11.52 12.28
C MET A 32 2.13 11.96 12.97
N GLN A 33 2.16 12.19 14.29
CA GLN A 33 1.00 12.49 15.15
C GLN A 33 0.18 13.74 14.73
N TYR A 34 0.64 14.47 13.71
CA TYR A 34 0.01 15.66 13.12
C TYR A 34 -0.30 15.50 11.62
N SER A 35 -0.10 14.32 11.02
CA SER A 35 -0.46 14.08 9.62
C SER A 35 -1.97 13.84 9.49
N LYS A 36 -2.49 13.99 8.26
CA LYS A 36 -3.87 13.67 7.90
C LYS A 36 -4.19 12.16 8.01
N PHE A 37 -3.19 11.33 8.36
CA PHE A 37 -3.25 9.87 8.53
C PHE A 37 -2.30 9.43 9.67
N PRO A 38 -2.66 9.65 10.95
CA PRO A 38 -1.79 9.29 12.06
C PRO A 38 -1.65 7.76 12.18
N CYS A 39 -0.42 7.26 12.21
CA CYS A 39 -0.10 5.84 12.37
C CYS A 39 0.90 5.65 13.51
N PHE A 40 0.51 4.87 14.53
CA PHE A 40 1.30 4.74 15.77
C PHE A 40 2.55 3.85 15.64
N ASN A 41 2.66 3.05 14.57
CA ASN A 41 3.79 2.19 14.20
C ASN A 41 3.80 2.02 12.67
N ASN A 42 4.71 2.69 11.97
CA ASN A 42 4.96 2.44 10.54
C ASN A 42 6.31 1.73 10.42
N HIS A 43 6.28 0.41 10.21
CA HIS A 43 7.48 -0.35 9.88
C HIS A 43 7.44 -0.69 8.40
N ASP A 44 8.48 -0.31 7.69
CA ASP A 44 8.62 -0.55 6.27
C ASP A 44 9.65 -1.66 5.97
N ARG A 45 9.37 -2.42 4.92
CA ARG A 45 10.35 -3.28 4.26
C ARG A 45 10.30 -2.99 2.78
N THR A 46 11.43 -2.56 2.22
CA THR A 46 11.58 -2.27 0.79
C THR A 46 12.10 -3.51 0.06
N ARG A 47 11.53 -3.79 -1.12
CA ARG A 47 11.96 -4.86 -2.04
C ARG A 47 13.36 -4.57 -2.57
N LEU A 48 14.10 -5.60 -2.99
CA LEU A 48 15.52 -5.45 -3.36
C LEU A 48 15.76 -4.49 -4.52
N ASP A 49 14.80 -4.37 -5.44
CA ASP A 49 14.84 -3.47 -6.59
C ASP A 49 14.35 -2.04 -6.27
N GLY A 50 13.79 -1.82 -5.08
CA GLY A 50 13.21 -0.55 -4.65
C GLY A 50 11.84 -0.22 -5.27
N ASP A 51 11.24 -1.15 -6.03
CA ASP A 51 9.96 -0.92 -6.74
C ASP A 51 8.75 -1.43 -5.95
N ALA A 52 8.93 -1.89 -4.71
CA ALA A 52 7.83 -2.18 -3.79
C ALA A 52 8.22 -1.95 -2.33
N VAL A 53 7.25 -1.56 -1.50
CA VAL A 53 7.43 -1.38 -0.05
C VAL A 53 6.23 -1.99 0.69
N ILE A 54 6.49 -2.86 1.65
CA ILE A 54 5.49 -3.35 2.60
C ILE A 54 5.51 -2.48 3.84
N TYR A 55 4.34 -2.04 4.27
CA TYR A 55 4.13 -1.29 5.50
C TYR A 55 3.29 -2.11 6.47
N GLU A 56 3.73 -2.16 7.72
CA GLU A 56 2.84 -2.42 8.85
C GLU A 56 2.30 -1.08 9.32
N SER A 57 0.99 -0.89 9.39
CA SER A 57 0.41 0.40 9.78
C SER A 57 -0.85 0.26 10.62
N LYS A 58 -1.01 1.22 11.53
CA LYS A 58 -2.17 1.37 12.42
C LYS A 58 -2.90 2.69 12.13
N PHE A 59 -3.90 2.67 11.27
CA PHE A 59 -4.68 3.84 10.82
C PHE A 59 -5.94 4.07 11.66
N ASP A 60 -6.54 5.26 11.57
CA ASP A 60 -7.94 5.49 11.96
C ASP A 60 -8.87 4.96 10.84
N THR A 61 -9.88 4.16 11.18
CA THR A 61 -10.71 3.35 10.25
C THR A 61 -11.29 4.07 9.02
N GLU A 62 -11.65 5.35 9.12
CA GLU A 62 -12.31 6.07 8.02
C GLU A 62 -11.34 6.52 6.90
N GLU A 63 -10.04 6.38 7.13
CA GLU A 63 -9.02 6.99 6.28
C GLU A 63 -8.40 6.02 5.25
N VAL A 64 -8.57 4.70 5.43
CA VAL A 64 -8.02 3.68 4.50
C VAL A 64 -9.04 3.30 3.44
N SER A 65 -9.35 4.23 2.54
CA SER A 65 -10.28 4.02 1.41
C SER A 65 -9.70 4.52 0.10
N ILE A 66 -10.15 3.92 -1.02
CA ILE A 66 -9.75 4.36 -2.37
C ILE A 66 -9.98 5.87 -2.54
N ALA A 67 -11.14 6.38 -2.10
CA ALA A 67 -11.46 7.80 -2.21
C ALA A 67 -10.47 8.70 -1.44
N ALA A 68 -10.10 8.31 -0.22
CA ALA A 68 -9.11 9.03 0.57
C ALA A 68 -7.73 9.01 -0.08
N PHE A 69 -7.29 7.86 -0.61
CA PHE A 69 -6.04 7.75 -1.36
C PHE A 69 -6.06 8.59 -2.63
N LYS A 70 -7.15 8.58 -3.42
CA LYS A 70 -7.26 9.45 -4.60
C LYS A 70 -7.13 10.92 -4.24
N GLN A 71 -7.79 11.37 -3.18
CA GLN A 71 -7.66 12.75 -2.73
C GLN A 71 -6.23 13.08 -2.33
N LEU A 72 -5.56 12.19 -1.60
CA LEU A 72 -4.18 12.38 -1.19
C LEU A 72 -3.23 12.47 -2.39
N LEU A 73 -3.40 11.60 -3.39
CA LEU A 73 -2.61 11.60 -4.61
C LEU A 73 -2.87 12.86 -5.45
N ALA A 74 -4.12 13.32 -5.52
CA ALA A 74 -4.49 14.56 -6.18
C ALA A 74 -3.78 15.76 -5.52
N ASP A 75 -3.77 15.81 -4.19
CA ASP A 75 -3.10 16.85 -3.41
C ASP A 75 -1.56 16.82 -3.64
N GLU A 76 -0.95 15.63 -3.60
CA GLU A 76 0.51 15.45 -3.75
C GLU A 76 1.00 15.77 -5.17
N PHE A 77 0.30 15.29 -6.20
CA PHE A 77 0.74 15.42 -7.59
C PHE A 77 0.13 16.62 -8.32
N GLY A 78 -0.74 17.39 -7.66
CA GLY A 78 -1.38 18.58 -8.23
C GLY A 78 -2.28 18.29 -9.43
N VAL A 79 -3.02 17.18 -9.38
CA VAL A 79 -3.95 16.74 -10.43
C VAL A 79 -5.40 16.74 -9.93
N ASP A 80 -6.37 16.70 -10.84
CA ASP A 80 -7.77 16.53 -10.44
C ASP A 80 -8.01 15.09 -9.95
N VAL A 81 -8.74 14.94 -8.84
CA VAL A 81 -9.13 13.64 -8.29
C VAL A 81 -9.96 12.82 -9.28
N ALA A 82 -10.69 13.49 -10.17
CA ALA A 82 -11.50 12.86 -11.22
C ALA A 82 -10.64 12.23 -12.34
N ASP A 83 -9.40 12.70 -12.52
CA ASP A 83 -8.47 12.17 -13.53
C ASP A 83 -7.72 10.92 -13.04
N ILE A 84 -7.77 10.65 -11.73
CA ILE A 84 -7.21 9.44 -11.14
C ILE A 84 -8.25 8.34 -11.29
N GLY A 85 -7.92 7.29 -12.04
CA GLY A 85 -8.72 6.08 -12.11
C GLY A 85 -8.30 5.07 -11.05
N ASP A 86 -9.19 4.12 -10.77
CA ASP A 86 -8.93 3.03 -9.85
C ASP A 86 -9.62 1.76 -10.35
N VAL A 87 -9.00 0.60 -10.10
CA VAL A 87 -9.59 -0.71 -10.28
C VAL A 87 -9.38 -1.50 -9.01
N GLN A 88 -10.42 -2.17 -8.55
CA GLN A 88 -10.35 -3.07 -7.40
C GLN A 88 -10.33 -4.51 -7.87
N ASP A 89 -9.41 -5.29 -7.31
CA ASP A 89 -9.29 -6.72 -7.50
C ASP A 89 -9.10 -7.43 -6.14
N THR A 90 -9.08 -8.75 -6.15
CA THR A 90 -8.84 -9.58 -4.97
C THR A 90 -7.76 -10.62 -5.24
N ALA A 91 -6.84 -10.75 -4.29
CA ALA A 91 -5.84 -11.81 -4.26
C ALA A 91 -6.03 -12.69 -3.00
N ASP A 92 -5.31 -13.80 -2.93
CA ASP A 92 -5.27 -14.65 -1.74
C ASP A 92 -3.89 -15.32 -1.65
N TYR A 93 -3.21 -15.13 -0.52
CA TYR A 93 -1.85 -15.60 -0.27
C TYR A 93 -1.74 -16.57 0.91
N ALA A 94 -2.68 -16.57 1.85
CA ALA A 94 -2.69 -17.43 3.04
C ALA A 94 -4.09 -17.93 3.46
N GLY A 95 -5.10 -17.78 2.61
CA GLY A 95 -6.50 -18.16 2.85
C GLY A 95 -7.33 -17.09 3.56
N ILE A 96 -6.84 -15.84 3.66
CA ILE A 96 -7.54 -14.73 4.33
C ILE A 96 -8.19 -13.79 3.31
N GLY A 97 -7.57 -13.63 2.15
CA GLY A 97 -8.02 -12.70 1.11
C GLY A 97 -7.39 -11.31 1.26
N THR A 98 -6.99 -10.76 0.13
CA THR A 98 -6.30 -9.48 -0.01
C THR A 98 -7.08 -8.61 -0.97
N THR A 99 -7.25 -7.33 -0.63
CA THR A 99 -7.85 -6.36 -1.55
C THR A 99 -6.76 -5.61 -2.29
N THR A 100 -6.79 -5.64 -3.61
CA THR A 100 -5.82 -4.97 -4.47
C THR A 100 -6.47 -3.74 -5.11
N TRP A 101 -5.83 -2.58 -4.98
CA TRP A 101 -6.24 -1.31 -5.58
C TRP A 101 -5.19 -0.88 -6.59
N VAL A 102 -5.54 -0.90 -7.87
CA VAL A 102 -4.67 -0.42 -8.95
C VAL A 102 -5.05 1.02 -9.26
N PHE A 103 -4.11 1.95 -9.11
CA PHE A 103 -4.32 3.36 -9.42
C PHE A 103 -3.81 3.67 -10.82
N THR A 104 -4.67 4.33 -11.61
CA THR A 104 -4.41 4.64 -13.02
C THR A 104 -4.43 6.15 -13.25
N TYR A 105 -3.65 6.62 -14.22
CA TYR A 105 -3.69 8.02 -14.67
C TYR A 105 -3.40 8.11 -16.16
N GLY A 106 -4.31 8.73 -16.91
CA GLY A 106 -4.29 8.75 -18.37
C GLY A 106 -4.51 7.36 -19.00
N GLY A 107 -5.29 6.50 -18.33
CA GLY A 107 -5.58 5.13 -18.77
C GLY A 107 -4.42 4.14 -18.61
N VAL A 108 -3.41 4.47 -17.81
CA VAL A 108 -2.23 3.63 -17.56
C VAL A 108 -2.10 3.36 -16.07
N ASP A 109 -1.90 2.09 -15.71
CA ASP A 109 -1.62 1.64 -14.35
C ASP A 109 -0.30 2.20 -13.85
N ARG A 110 -0.33 3.00 -12.78
CA ARG A 110 0.85 3.69 -12.25
C ARG A 110 1.48 2.92 -11.12
N PHE A 111 0.67 2.44 -10.19
CA PHE A 111 1.08 1.64 -9.06
C PHE A 111 -0.14 0.89 -8.52
N LEU A 112 0.09 -0.05 -7.61
CA LEU A 112 -0.98 -0.69 -6.86
C LEU A 112 -0.72 -0.62 -5.36
N ILE A 113 -1.79 -0.82 -4.59
CA ILE A 113 -1.76 -1.06 -3.16
C ILE A 113 -2.46 -2.37 -2.90
N GLU A 114 -1.84 -3.32 -2.21
CA GLU A 114 -2.55 -4.49 -1.70
C GLU A 114 -2.72 -4.41 -0.19
N ARG A 115 -3.96 -4.43 0.27
CA ARG A 115 -4.31 -4.48 1.68
C ARG A 115 -4.52 -5.93 2.11
N PHE A 116 -3.55 -6.46 2.83
CA PHE A 116 -3.54 -7.85 3.28
C PHE A 116 -4.62 -8.11 4.32
N GLY A 117 -5.45 -9.13 4.10
CA GLY A 117 -6.60 -9.46 4.96
C GLY A 117 -7.86 -8.62 4.72
N GLY A 118 -7.82 -7.64 3.80
CA GLY A 118 -8.97 -6.82 3.47
C GLY A 118 -9.54 -6.00 4.65
N GLY A 119 -10.85 -5.75 4.62
CA GLY A 119 -11.57 -4.85 5.53
C GLY A 119 -11.66 -5.30 6.98
N GLU A 120 -11.72 -6.62 7.21
CA GLU A 120 -12.21 -7.20 8.47
C GLU A 120 -11.19 -8.11 9.17
N ALA A 121 -10.05 -8.40 8.55
CA ALA A 121 -9.02 -9.24 9.16
C ALA A 121 -8.42 -8.60 10.42
N SER A 122 -8.13 -9.45 11.40
CA SER A 122 -7.26 -9.04 12.52
C SER A 122 -5.83 -8.76 12.03
N TRP A 123 -5.09 -7.97 12.80
CA TRP A 123 -3.67 -7.70 12.54
C TRP A 123 -2.85 -8.99 12.29
N MET A 124 -3.08 -10.04 13.10
CA MET A 124 -2.40 -11.32 12.92
C MET A 124 -2.70 -11.96 11.57
N GLN A 125 -3.97 -11.98 11.15
CA GLN A 125 -4.39 -12.54 9.86
C GLN A 125 -3.83 -11.73 8.68
N SER A 126 -3.83 -10.40 8.79
CA SER A 126 -3.16 -9.52 7.82
C SER A 126 -1.67 -9.83 7.71
N GLY A 127 -1.01 -10.08 8.85
CA GLY A 127 0.40 -10.48 8.88
C GLY A 127 0.68 -11.86 8.29
N ASP A 128 -0.22 -12.83 8.48
CA ASP A 128 -0.11 -14.15 7.84
C ASP A 128 -0.21 -14.06 6.32
N GLU A 129 -1.14 -13.25 5.83
CA GLU A 129 -1.35 -12.97 4.42
C GLU A 129 -0.12 -12.26 3.80
N ALA A 130 0.44 -11.26 4.47
CA ALA A 130 1.68 -10.58 4.06
C ALA A 130 2.88 -11.54 4.00
N ARG A 131 3.00 -12.47 4.96
CA ARG A 131 4.03 -13.52 4.93
C ARG A 131 3.79 -14.51 3.78
N GLY A 132 2.54 -14.82 3.46
CA GLY A 132 2.16 -15.61 2.29
C GLY A 132 2.64 -14.95 1.00
N TYR A 133 2.37 -13.64 0.84
CA TYR A 133 2.85 -12.84 -0.28
C TYR A 133 4.38 -12.86 -0.39
N LEU A 134 5.10 -12.61 0.70
CA LEU A 134 6.57 -12.63 0.72
C LEU A 134 7.13 -14.00 0.32
N LYS A 135 6.51 -15.09 0.78
CA LYS A 135 6.93 -16.45 0.45
C LYS A 135 6.76 -16.76 -1.03
N LEU A 136 5.68 -16.28 -1.66
CA LEU A 136 5.44 -16.48 -3.09
C LEU A 136 6.36 -15.65 -3.98
N ASN A 137 6.79 -14.47 -3.50
CA ASN A 137 7.63 -13.53 -4.22
C ASN A 137 9.09 -13.54 -3.73
N SER A 138 9.54 -14.59 -3.04
CA SER A 138 10.80 -14.59 -2.27
C SER A 138 12.04 -14.17 -3.08
N VAL A 139 12.10 -14.51 -4.37
CA VAL A 139 13.20 -14.15 -5.28
C VAL A 139 13.40 -12.64 -5.40
N GLU A 140 12.33 -11.85 -5.28
CA GLU A 140 12.40 -10.39 -5.39
C GLU A 140 12.72 -9.71 -4.05
N TRP A 141 12.49 -10.41 -2.93
CA TRP A 141 12.52 -9.84 -1.58
C TRP A 141 13.70 -10.32 -0.73
N GLU A 142 14.22 -11.51 -1.00
CA GLU A 142 15.34 -12.11 -0.28
C GLU A 142 16.56 -12.19 -1.21
N PRO A 143 17.76 -11.76 -0.77
CA PRO A 143 18.97 -11.93 -1.58
C PRO A 143 19.23 -13.42 -1.77
N GLU A 144 19.75 -13.82 -2.94
CA GLU A 144 20.14 -15.22 -3.16
C GLU A 144 21.11 -15.65 -2.05
N GLU A 145 20.76 -16.73 -1.33
CA GLU A 145 21.64 -17.32 -0.33
C GLU A 145 22.91 -17.81 -1.06
N VAL A 146 24.07 -17.20 -0.72
CA VAL A 146 25.39 -17.58 -1.23
C VAL A 146 25.92 -18.82 -0.51
#